data_AF-A0A8S4BYZ3-F1
#
_entry.id   AF-A0A8S4BYZ3-F1
#
_cell.length_a   1.000
_cell.length_b   1.000
_cell.length_c   1.000
_cell.angle_alpha   90.00
_cell.angle_beta   90.00
_cell.angle_gamma   90.00
#
_symmetry.space_group_name_H-M   'P 1'
#
loop_
_entity.id
_entity.type
_entity.pdbx_description
1 polymer ?
#
loop_
_entity_poly.entity_id
_entity_poly.type
_entity_poly.pdbx_seq_one_letter_code
_entity_poly.pdbx_strand_id
1 'polypeptide(L)'
;MAGPLTEKQLPRHVYELLQVLSCPMVQDLYLKETDSMLQVLCSPSELRTDILAWICSRISPSFEAMLPKLEDPDVLTKEMAALGHELTLCKADDLGLIRGDASPQRQLGFLQQLLTLVPHKRHTNEGELLLSELFAADSLPHLSQMLRPSLDPWPAQIKLLCKGTRTSPRPEEEADSLASLLESTQSELELLKSKCDFLGVEDRSPAPFSPGSLRLAAGDLQQLMKTFCRVFQSELRPFCSRPPPPLSPAAAIFHRLHGSLLACTTELEMLKELSETSSSVSLEAGQLQTEPRYWSRGEKQTLPNQLEEISKRMDTLLSQFQS
;
A
#
# COMPACT_ATOMS: atom_id res chain seq x y z
N MET A 1 0.71 7.02 20.44
CA MET A 1 0.51 8.48 20.33
C MET A 1 1.87 9.14 20.47
N ALA A 2 2.67 9.19 19.40
CA ALA A 2 3.92 9.95 19.39
C ALA A 2 3.60 11.30 18.73
N GLY A 3 3.56 12.37 19.52
CA GLY A 3 3.49 13.72 18.97
C GLY A 3 4.77 14.03 18.18
N PRO A 4 4.77 15.06 17.29
CA PRO A 4 5.99 15.49 16.64
C PRO A 4 7.02 15.87 17.70
N LEU A 5 8.15 15.16 17.72
CA LEU A 5 9.27 15.47 18.63
C LEU A 5 9.70 16.90 18.35
N THR A 6 9.54 17.79 19.32
CA THR A 6 10.12 19.14 19.24
C THR A 6 11.63 19.00 19.04
N GLU A 7 12.24 19.84 18.20
CA GLU A 7 13.67 19.76 17.81
C GLU A 7 14.63 19.63 19.01
N LYS A 8 14.25 20.17 20.18
CA LYS A 8 15.00 20.08 21.44
C LYS A 8 15.03 18.68 22.09
N GLN A 9 14.13 17.79 21.70
CA GLN A 9 14.01 16.43 22.23
C GLN A 9 14.67 15.39 21.31
N LEU A 10 14.94 15.75 20.05
CA LEU A 10 15.52 14.84 19.06
C LEU A 10 16.87 14.24 19.49
N PRO A 11 17.83 15.00 20.09
CA PRO A 11 19.10 14.42 20.54
C PRO A 11 18.90 13.35 21.61
N ARG A 12 18.01 13.61 22.58
CA ARG A 12 17.66 12.65 23.64
C ARG A 12 17.03 11.39 23.07
N HIS A 13 16.09 11.57 22.13
CA HIS A 13 15.41 10.44 21.51
C HIS A 13 16.38 9.52 20.74
N VAL A 14 17.28 10.09 19.92
CA VAL A 14 18.29 9.31 19.19
C VAL A 14 19.23 8.59 20.16
N TYR A 15 19.63 9.27 21.24
CA TYR A 15 20.49 8.68 22.26
C TYR A 15 19.82 7.52 23.02
N GLU A 16 18.55 7.68 23.42
CA GLU A 16 17.74 6.64 24.05
C GLU A 16 17.55 5.44 23.12
N LEU A 17 17.32 5.67 21.82
CA LEU A 17 17.23 4.59 20.83
C LEU A 17 18.53 3.77 20.75
N LEU A 18 19.68 4.44 20.76
CA LEU A 18 20.98 3.76 20.78
C LEU A 18 21.16 2.91 22.04
N GLN A 19 20.72 3.40 23.21
CA GLN A 19 20.74 2.62 24.45
C GLN A 19 19.80 1.40 24.40
N VAL A 20 18.59 1.58 23.87
CA VAL A 20 17.62 0.49 23.69
C VAL A 20 18.15 -0.58 22.74
N LEU A 21 18.83 -0.18 21.66
CA LEU A 21 19.47 -1.09 20.73
C LEU A 21 20.80 -1.68 21.26
N SER A 22 21.18 -1.33 22.49
CA SER A 22 22.39 -1.78 23.18
C SER A 22 23.66 -1.49 22.39
N CYS A 23 23.77 -0.26 21.87
CA CYS A 23 24.98 0.21 21.21
C CYS A 23 26.13 0.29 22.23
N PRO A 24 27.25 -0.42 22.03
CA PRO A 24 28.32 -0.54 23.03
C PRO A 24 28.98 0.80 23.34
N MET A 25 29.00 1.71 22.37
CA MET A 25 29.65 3.02 22.49
C MET A 25 28.91 4.00 23.42
N VAL A 26 27.62 3.76 23.69
CA VAL A 26 26.80 4.63 24.55
C VAL A 26 26.27 3.93 25.81
N GLN A 27 26.48 2.62 25.95
CA GLN A 27 25.91 1.81 27.03
C GLN A 27 26.40 2.26 28.42
N ASP A 28 27.66 2.68 28.53
CA ASP A 28 28.26 3.13 29.79
C ASP A 28 28.32 4.67 29.92
N LEU A 29 27.83 5.37 28.90
CA LEU A 29 27.73 6.83 28.92
C LEU A 29 26.37 7.20 29.53
N TYR A 30 26.37 7.84 30.69
CA TYR A 30 25.15 8.31 31.36
C TYR A 30 24.97 9.82 31.19
N LEU A 31 24.80 10.25 29.94
CA LEU A 31 24.63 11.66 29.60
C LEU A 31 23.21 12.12 29.99
N LYS A 32 23.11 13.27 30.68
CA LYS A 32 21.83 13.89 31.08
C LYS A 32 21.52 15.18 30.29
N GLU A 33 22.58 15.86 29.84
CA GLU A 33 22.51 17.16 29.18
C GLU A 33 22.41 16.99 27.67
N THR A 34 21.55 17.79 27.03
CA THR A 34 21.34 17.75 25.57
C THR A 34 22.59 18.14 24.80
N ASP A 35 23.39 19.07 25.35
CA ASP A 35 24.59 19.57 24.67
C ASP A 35 25.69 18.51 24.62
N SER A 36 25.83 17.71 25.69
CA SER A 36 26.74 16.57 25.69
C SER A 36 26.29 15.48 24.70
N MET A 37 24.98 15.22 24.60
CA MET A 37 24.44 14.28 23.61
C MET A 37 24.69 14.78 22.18
N LEU A 38 24.51 16.07 21.92
CA LEU A 38 24.84 16.69 20.64
C LEU A 38 26.34 16.61 20.34
N GLN A 39 27.20 16.79 21.33
CA GLN A 39 28.64 16.67 21.14
C GLN A 39 29.03 15.24 20.70
N VAL A 40 28.46 14.21 21.33
CA VAL A 40 28.71 12.81 20.96
C VAL A 40 28.09 12.46 19.60
N LEU A 41 26.84 12.89 19.37
CA LEU A 41 26.05 12.48 18.20
C LEU A 41 26.20 13.38 16.98
N CYS A 42 26.80 14.56 17.10
CA CYS A 42 26.85 15.56 16.03
C CYS A 42 28.21 16.23 15.82
N SER A 43 29.19 16.06 16.70
CA SER A 43 30.54 16.61 16.49
C SER A 43 31.48 15.58 15.88
N PRO A 44 32.45 16.02 15.04
CA PRO A 44 33.48 15.13 14.51
C PRO A 44 34.31 14.50 15.62
N SER A 45 34.28 13.17 15.68
CA SER A 45 35.01 12.36 16.67
C SER A 45 35.12 10.90 16.24
N GLU A 46 36.10 10.18 16.80
CA GLU A 46 36.23 8.72 16.61
C GLU A 46 34.96 8.02 17.13
N LEU A 47 34.50 8.37 18.33
CA LEU A 47 33.29 7.81 18.94
C LEU A 47 32.06 7.92 18.03
N ARG A 48 31.85 9.08 17.39
CA ARG A 48 30.78 9.26 16.41
C ARG A 48 30.91 8.27 15.25
N THR A 49 32.12 8.15 14.72
CA THR A 49 32.42 7.29 13.57
C THR A 49 32.17 5.84 13.92
N ASP A 50 32.56 5.41 15.12
CA ASP A 50 32.30 4.07 15.65
C ASP A 50 30.82 3.79 15.85
N ILE A 51 30.05 4.78 16.36
CA ILE A 51 28.59 4.68 16.47
C ILE A 51 27.97 4.47 15.09
N LEU A 52 28.35 5.27 14.09
CA LEU A 52 27.83 5.13 12.72
C LEU A 52 28.23 3.80 12.08
N ALA A 53 29.49 3.40 12.19
CA ALA A 53 29.97 2.13 11.67
C ALA A 53 29.23 0.95 12.29
N TRP A 54 28.95 1.01 13.60
CA TRP A 54 28.13 0.02 14.29
C TRP A 54 26.68 0.01 13.79
N ILE A 55 26.04 1.17 13.59
CA ILE A 55 24.68 1.22 13.04
C ILE A 55 24.67 0.58 11.64
N CYS A 56 25.62 0.96 10.78
CA CYS A 56 25.75 0.45 9.42
C CYS A 56 25.96 -1.06 9.37
N SER A 57 26.79 -1.62 10.26
CA SER A 57 27.02 -3.07 10.34
C SER A 57 25.77 -3.84 10.75
N ARG A 58 24.92 -3.24 11.60
CA ARG A 58 23.65 -3.83 12.02
C ARG A 58 22.59 -3.80 10.92
N ILE A 59 22.62 -2.82 10.03
CA ILE A 59 21.69 -2.71 8.90
C ILE A 59 22.09 -3.65 7.77
N SER A 60 23.38 -3.77 7.48
CA SER A 60 23.89 -4.56 6.36
C SER A 60 24.98 -5.55 6.77
N PRO A 61 24.74 -6.87 6.67
CA PRO A 61 25.76 -7.88 7.00
C PRO A 61 26.96 -7.85 6.03
N SER A 62 26.78 -7.35 4.80
CA SER A 62 27.91 -7.16 3.88
C SER A 62 28.87 -6.06 4.35
N PHE A 63 28.34 -5.01 4.99
CA PHE A 63 29.14 -3.94 5.58
C PHE A 63 29.92 -4.45 6.80
N GLU A 64 29.29 -5.26 7.66
CA GLU A 64 29.96 -5.91 8.80
C GLU A 64 31.14 -6.79 8.35
N ALA A 65 30.98 -7.55 7.27
CA ALA A 65 32.05 -8.39 6.73
C ALA A 65 33.20 -7.58 6.08
N MET A 66 32.93 -6.34 5.67
CA MET A 66 33.91 -5.45 5.04
C MET A 66 34.72 -4.65 6.08
N LEU A 67 34.10 -4.29 7.20
CA LEU A 67 34.66 -3.47 8.28
C LEU A 67 36.10 -3.84 8.71
N PRO A 68 36.46 -5.12 8.92
CA PRO A 68 37.83 -5.50 9.32
C PRO A 68 38.90 -5.22 8.26
N LYS A 69 38.51 -5.01 7.00
CA LYS A 69 39.41 -4.77 5.87
C LYS A 69 39.65 -3.28 5.62
N LEU A 70 38.89 -2.41 6.28
CA LEU A 70 38.98 -0.96 6.14
C LEU A 70 39.87 -0.39 7.25
N GLU A 71 41.16 -0.26 6.94
CA GLU A 71 42.12 0.41 7.84
C GLU A 71 42.13 1.93 7.66
N ASP A 72 41.67 2.44 6.51
CA ASP A 72 41.66 3.86 6.20
C ASP A 72 40.31 4.52 6.60
N PRO A 73 40.32 5.51 7.52
CA PRO A 73 39.11 6.20 7.97
C PRO A 73 38.39 6.96 6.84
N ASP A 74 39.11 7.40 5.81
CA ASP A 74 38.51 8.08 4.67
C ASP A 74 37.76 7.11 3.75
N VAL A 75 38.24 5.88 3.63
CA VAL A 75 37.53 4.80 2.93
C VAL A 75 36.29 4.40 3.72
N LEU A 76 36.40 4.25 5.05
CA LEU A 76 35.25 3.98 5.91
C LEU A 76 34.16 5.03 5.81
N THR A 77 34.53 6.31 5.80
CA THR A 77 33.59 7.42 5.62
C THR A 77 32.86 7.32 4.28
N LYS A 78 33.56 6.96 3.20
CA LYS A 78 32.97 6.79 1.87
C LYS A 78 32.03 5.60 1.79
N GLU A 79 32.39 4.46 2.37
CA GLU A 79 31.53 3.28 2.41
C GLU A 79 30.26 3.53 3.23
N MET A 80 30.36 4.23 4.36
CA MET A 80 29.18 4.65 5.13
C MET A 80 28.28 5.62 4.35
N ALA A 81 28.87 6.56 3.59
CA ALA A 81 28.12 7.47 2.72
C ALA A 81 27.46 6.72 1.55
N ALA A 82 28.15 5.73 0.97
CA ALA A 82 27.61 4.87 -0.08
C ALA A 82 26.42 4.05 0.42
N LEU A 83 26.53 3.42 1.59
CA LEU A 83 25.39 2.72 2.22
C LEU A 83 24.24 3.68 2.50
N GLY A 84 24.51 4.86 3.06
CA GLY A 84 23.48 5.89 3.27
C GLY A 84 22.81 6.35 1.97
N HIS A 85 23.56 6.39 0.86
CA HIS A 85 23.04 6.70 -0.46
C HIS A 85 22.17 5.58 -1.05
N GLU A 86 22.60 4.32 -0.92
CA GLU A 86 21.81 3.14 -1.32
C GLU A 86 20.49 3.06 -0.56
N LEU A 87 20.50 3.44 0.72
CA LEU A 87 19.31 3.53 1.57
C LEU A 87 18.49 4.81 1.32
N THR A 88 18.90 5.66 0.37
CA THR A 88 18.24 6.92 -0.01
C THR A 88 18.15 7.96 1.13
N LEU A 89 19.05 7.89 2.10
CA LEU A 89 19.10 8.78 3.28
C LEU A 89 20.05 9.97 3.09
N CYS A 90 21.09 9.83 2.25
CA CYS A 90 22.01 10.90 1.91
C CYS A 90 22.51 10.81 0.45
N LYS A 91 23.31 11.77 0.01
CA LYS A 91 24.02 11.70 -1.27
C LYS A 91 25.32 10.91 -1.12
N ALA A 92 25.83 10.35 -2.22
CA ALA A 92 27.07 9.58 -2.24
C ALA A 92 28.31 10.40 -1.81
N ASP A 93 28.26 11.73 -1.98
CA ASP A 93 29.32 12.69 -1.65
C ASP A 93 29.09 13.45 -0.34
N ASP A 94 28.04 13.12 0.43
CA ASP A 94 27.72 13.76 1.72
C ASP A 94 28.68 13.29 2.85
N LEU A 95 30.00 13.33 2.63
CA LEU A 95 31.01 12.91 3.61
C LEU A 95 30.97 13.76 4.89
N GLY A 96 30.64 15.06 4.77
CA GLY A 96 30.47 15.94 5.91
C GLY A 96 29.29 15.55 6.81
N LEU A 97 28.27 14.86 6.27
CA LEU A 97 27.19 14.33 7.08
C LEU A 97 27.67 13.16 7.95
N ILE A 98 28.51 12.29 7.38
CA ILE A 98 29.09 11.15 8.09
C ILE A 98 30.11 11.62 9.14
N ARG A 99 31.02 12.52 8.77
CA ARG A 99 32.06 13.05 9.68
C ARG A 99 31.52 13.92 10.81
N GLY A 100 30.37 14.56 10.63
CA GLY A 100 29.76 15.42 11.66
C GLY A 100 29.95 16.92 11.43
N ASP A 101 30.21 17.33 10.19
CA ASP A 101 30.38 18.73 9.79
C ASP A 101 29.06 19.40 9.36
N ALA A 102 28.01 18.60 9.13
CA ALA A 102 26.69 19.10 8.74
C ALA A 102 25.94 19.79 9.91
N SER A 103 24.78 20.41 9.66
CA SER A 103 23.98 20.98 10.75
C SER A 103 23.47 19.88 11.69
N PRO A 104 23.44 20.09 13.03
CA PRO A 104 22.99 19.08 13.99
C PRO A 104 21.61 18.50 13.68
N GLN A 105 20.68 19.33 13.21
CA GLN A 105 19.34 18.88 12.79
C GLN A 105 19.40 17.84 11.66
N ARG A 106 20.21 18.08 10.63
CA ARG A 106 20.37 17.17 9.50
C ARG A 106 21.03 15.86 9.94
N GLN A 107 22.05 15.96 10.80
CA GLN A 107 22.75 14.79 11.34
C GLN A 107 21.84 13.90 12.19
N LEU A 108 21.04 14.50 13.08
CA LEU A 108 20.11 13.77 13.93
C LEU A 108 18.96 13.15 13.14
N GLY A 109 18.44 13.85 12.12
CA GLY A 109 17.44 13.28 11.21
C GLY A 109 17.97 12.05 10.49
N PHE A 110 19.21 12.12 9.97
CA PHE A 110 19.88 10.99 9.34
C PHE A 110 20.08 9.81 10.30
N LEU A 111 20.61 10.07 11.50
CA LEU A 111 20.78 9.03 12.54
C LEU A 111 19.46 8.39 12.94
N GLN A 112 18.41 9.20 13.13
CA GLN A 112 17.09 8.70 13.45
C GLN A 112 16.58 7.75 12.35
N GLN A 113 16.69 8.15 11.09
CA GLN A 113 16.28 7.31 9.96
C GLN A 113 17.08 6.01 9.89
N LEU A 114 18.40 6.05 10.04
CA LEU A 114 19.22 4.84 10.09
C LEU A 114 18.77 3.90 11.22
N LEU A 115 18.52 4.42 12.42
CA LEU A 115 18.11 3.62 13.57
C LEU A 115 16.75 2.93 13.37
N THR A 116 15.86 3.49 12.54
CA THR A 116 14.60 2.80 12.19
C THR A 116 14.81 1.54 11.34
N LEU A 117 15.94 1.46 10.63
CA LEU A 117 16.30 0.32 9.79
C LEU A 117 17.05 -0.77 10.56
N VAL A 118 17.56 -0.46 11.76
CA VAL A 118 18.25 -1.44 12.59
C VAL A 118 17.25 -2.51 13.04
N PRO A 119 17.50 -3.79 12.72
CA PRO A 119 16.65 -4.87 13.20
C PRO A 119 16.71 -4.89 14.72
N HIS A 120 15.56 -4.56 15.32
CA HIS A 120 15.43 -4.65 16.76
C HIS A 120 15.61 -6.11 17.13
N LYS A 121 16.57 -6.38 18.02
CA LYS A 121 16.52 -7.61 18.80
C LYS A 121 15.26 -7.48 19.66
N ARG A 122 14.09 -7.83 19.10
CA ARG A 122 12.99 -8.32 19.93
C ARG A 122 13.62 -9.41 20.78
N HIS A 123 13.14 -9.60 22.00
CA HIS A 123 13.51 -10.76 22.82
C HIS A 123 13.02 -12.05 22.12
N THR A 124 13.57 -12.40 20.96
CA THR A 124 13.40 -13.65 20.23
C THR A 124 14.30 -14.74 20.78
N ASN A 125 15.00 -14.49 21.89
CA ASN A 125 15.57 -15.58 22.65
C ASN A 125 14.46 -16.41 23.30
N GLU A 126 13.31 -15.86 23.68
CA GLU A 126 12.22 -16.67 24.25
C GLU A 126 11.60 -17.60 23.20
N GLY A 127 11.38 -17.13 21.97
CA GLY A 127 10.83 -17.96 20.90
C GLY A 127 11.77 -19.08 20.47
N GLU A 128 13.07 -18.78 20.31
CA GLU A 128 14.07 -19.80 19.96
C GLU A 128 14.39 -20.74 21.13
N LEU A 129 14.43 -20.24 22.37
CA LEU A 129 14.56 -21.09 23.56
C LEU A 129 13.35 -22.00 23.73
N LEU A 130 12.13 -21.47 23.59
CA LEU A 130 10.90 -22.27 23.64
C LEU A 130 10.85 -23.29 22.51
N LEU A 131 11.25 -22.94 21.28
CA LEU A 131 11.34 -23.90 20.18
C LEU A 131 12.41 -24.97 20.46
N SER A 132 13.57 -24.57 20.98
CA SER A 132 14.63 -25.52 21.35
C SER A 132 14.20 -26.44 22.50
N GLU A 133 13.40 -25.95 23.44
CA GLU A 133 12.81 -26.71 24.54
C GLU A 133 11.66 -27.61 24.05
N LEU A 134 10.88 -27.17 23.06
CA LEU A 134 9.80 -27.94 22.43
C LEU A 134 10.33 -29.11 21.58
N PHE A 135 11.51 -28.93 20.96
CA PHE A 135 12.21 -29.92 20.13
C PHE A 135 13.36 -30.63 20.87
N ALA A 136 13.51 -30.39 22.18
CA ALA A 136 14.47 -31.09 23.00
C ALA A 136 14.16 -32.60 23.03
N ALA A 137 15.19 -33.43 23.25
CA ALA A 137 15.05 -34.88 23.26
C ALA A 137 14.01 -35.38 24.27
N ASP A 138 13.82 -34.65 25.37
CA ASP A 138 12.90 -34.99 26.46
C ASP A 138 11.43 -34.65 26.16
N SER A 139 11.18 -33.62 25.34
CA SER A 139 9.84 -33.12 25.00
C SER A 139 9.31 -33.69 23.67
N LEU A 140 10.20 -34.13 22.77
CA LEU A 140 9.88 -34.77 21.49
C LEU A 140 8.87 -35.94 21.58
N PRO A 141 8.99 -36.91 22.52
CA PRO A 141 8.03 -38.02 22.61
C PRO A 141 6.62 -37.53 22.98
N HIS A 142 6.50 -36.54 23.86
CA HIS A 142 5.22 -35.95 24.26
C HIS A 142 4.56 -35.20 23.09
N LEU A 143 5.35 -34.46 22.33
CA LEU A 143 4.91 -33.76 21.12
C LEU A 143 4.45 -34.76 20.04
N SER A 144 5.17 -35.87 19.86
CA SER A 144 4.79 -36.94 18.92
C SER A 144 3.46 -37.60 19.27
N GLN A 145 3.15 -37.73 20.57
CA GLN A 145 1.90 -38.28 21.08
C GLN A 145 0.72 -37.30 20.89
N MET A 146 0.95 -36.00 21.06
CA MET A 146 -0.05 -34.97 20.76
C MET A 146 -0.38 -34.88 19.27
N LEU A 147 0.63 -35.04 18.40
CA LEU A 147 0.45 -35.03 16.94
C LEU A 147 -0.15 -36.34 16.39
N ARG A 148 -0.16 -37.42 17.19
CA ARG A 148 -0.84 -38.68 16.88
C ARG A 148 -1.82 -39.05 18.00
N PRO A 149 -2.96 -38.35 18.12
CA PRO A 149 -3.98 -38.78 19.05
C PRO A 149 -4.48 -40.17 18.65
N SER A 150 -4.46 -41.13 19.57
CA SER A 150 -5.00 -42.49 19.39
C SER A 150 -6.54 -42.51 19.44
N LEU A 151 -7.18 -41.50 18.85
CA LEU A 151 -8.62 -41.46 18.69
C LEU A 151 -8.96 -42.27 17.45
N ASP A 152 -9.30 -43.53 17.67
CA ASP A 152 -9.89 -44.41 16.66
C ASP A 152 -11.29 -43.87 16.33
N PRO A 153 -11.52 -43.21 15.17
CA PRO A 153 -12.73 -42.40 14.94
C PRO A 153 -13.98 -43.25 14.65
N TRP A 154 -13.92 -44.57 14.84
CA TRP A 154 -14.91 -45.52 14.38
C TRP A 154 -15.88 -45.87 15.51
N PRO A 155 -17.18 -45.55 15.37
CA PRO A 155 -18.21 -46.01 16.30
C PRO A 155 -18.19 -47.53 16.45
N ALA A 156 -18.48 -48.02 17.66
CA ALA A 156 -18.43 -49.45 17.99
C ALA A 156 -19.27 -50.35 17.06
N GLN A 157 -20.31 -49.80 16.42
CA GLN A 157 -21.15 -50.53 15.47
C GLN A 157 -20.39 -50.98 14.21
N ILE A 158 -19.39 -50.21 13.75
CA ILE A 158 -18.62 -50.54 12.54
C ILE A 158 -17.60 -51.65 12.84
N LYS A 159 -17.06 -51.70 14.07
CA LYS A 159 -16.17 -52.79 14.51
C LYS A 159 -16.87 -54.16 14.58
N LEU A 160 -18.18 -54.18 14.84
CA LEU A 160 -19.00 -55.40 14.85
C LEU A 160 -19.25 -55.94 13.43
N LEU A 161 -19.38 -55.07 12.44
CA LEU A 161 -19.53 -55.47 11.03
C LEU A 161 -18.24 -56.09 10.45
N CYS A 162 -17.07 -55.59 10.86
CA CYS A 162 -15.78 -56.13 10.41
C CYS A 162 -15.39 -57.44 11.11
N LYS A 163 -15.95 -57.71 12.29
CA LYS A 163 -15.77 -58.98 13.02
C LYS A 163 -16.97 -59.89 12.75
N GLY A 164 -17.03 -60.40 11.52
CA GLY A 164 -18.10 -61.30 11.12
C GLY A 164 -18.21 -62.51 12.07
N THR A 165 -19.40 -62.73 12.63
CA THR A 165 -20.05 -64.05 12.65
C THR A 165 -21.57 -63.89 12.78
N ARG A 166 -22.24 -64.27 11.70
CA ARG A 166 -23.61 -64.82 11.55
C ARG A 166 -24.50 -64.86 12.80
N THR A 167 -25.64 -64.16 12.75
CA THR A 167 -27.01 -64.74 12.65
C THR A 167 -28.04 -63.68 13.04
N SER A 168 -28.80 -63.20 12.06
CA SER A 168 -30.13 -62.63 12.29
C SER A 168 -30.95 -62.86 11.02
N PRO A 169 -32.18 -63.38 11.12
CA PRO A 169 -33.05 -63.54 9.95
C PRO A 169 -33.50 -62.14 9.52
N ARG A 170 -33.18 -61.75 8.28
CA ARG A 170 -33.73 -60.54 7.65
C ARG A 170 -34.83 -60.99 6.67
N PRO A 171 -35.94 -60.23 6.53
CA PRO A 171 -37.06 -60.62 5.68
C PRO A 171 -36.59 -60.70 4.23
N GLU A 172 -36.80 -61.85 3.59
CA GLU A 172 -36.31 -62.16 2.24
C GLU A 172 -36.82 -61.15 1.18
N GLU A 173 -37.97 -60.51 1.41
CA GLU A 173 -38.57 -59.53 0.49
C GLU A 173 -37.80 -58.20 0.35
N GLU A 174 -37.12 -57.72 1.40
CA GLU A 174 -36.26 -56.52 1.32
C GLU A 174 -34.91 -56.83 0.66
N ALA A 175 -34.42 -58.06 0.81
CA ALA A 175 -33.14 -58.48 0.24
C ALA A 175 -33.22 -58.56 -1.30
N ASP A 176 -34.32 -59.08 -1.83
CA ASP A 176 -34.54 -59.15 -3.29
C ASP A 176 -34.78 -57.75 -3.89
N SER A 177 -35.51 -56.88 -3.18
CA SER A 177 -35.69 -55.48 -3.59
C SER A 177 -34.37 -54.71 -3.59
N LEU A 178 -33.54 -54.88 -2.55
CA LEU A 178 -32.21 -54.28 -2.48
C LEU A 178 -31.24 -54.86 -3.52
N ALA A 179 -31.33 -56.16 -3.82
CA ALA A 179 -30.52 -56.80 -4.85
C ALA A 179 -30.88 -56.25 -6.24
N SER A 180 -32.17 -56.10 -6.54
CA SER A 180 -32.63 -55.51 -7.81
C SER A 180 -32.23 -54.04 -7.94
N LEU A 181 -32.29 -53.26 -6.84
CA LEU A 181 -31.84 -51.87 -6.83
C LEU A 181 -30.32 -51.77 -7.02
N LEU A 182 -29.55 -52.65 -6.36
CA LEU A 182 -28.10 -52.72 -6.53
C LEU A 182 -27.73 -53.06 -7.97
N GLU A 183 -28.37 -54.05 -8.57
CA GLU A 183 -28.14 -54.44 -9.97
C GLU A 183 -28.49 -53.30 -10.95
N SER A 184 -29.61 -52.61 -10.70
CA SER A 184 -29.99 -51.40 -11.46
C SER A 184 -28.93 -50.30 -11.33
N THR A 185 -28.51 -49.95 -10.12
CA THR A 185 -27.50 -48.90 -9.89
C THR A 185 -26.12 -49.29 -10.44
N GLN A 186 -25.76 -50.57 -10.39
CA GLN A 186 -24.55 -51.12 -10.99
C GLN A 186 -24.59 -50.97 -12.52
N SER A 187 -25.73 -51.27 -13.14
CA SER A 187 -25.93 -51.12 -14.59
C SER A 187 -25.88 -49.65 -15.04
N GLU A 188 -26.46 -48.74 -14.25
CA GLU A 188 -26.37 -47.30 -14.49
C GLU A 188 -24.95 -46.77 -14.33
N LEU A 189 -24.19 -47.29 -13.35
CA LEU A 189 -22.79 -46.96 -13.15
C LEU A 189 -21.92 -47.42 -14.32
N GLU A 190 -22.12 -48.63 -14.84
CA GLU A 190 -21.38 -49.13 -16.02
C GLU A 190 -21.76 -48.35 -17.30
N LEU A 191 -23.02 -47.96 -17.44
CA LEU A 191 -23.46 -47.06 -18.53
C LEU A 191 -22.83 -45.67 -18.39
N LEU A 192 -22.74 -45.13 -17.17
CA LEU A 192 -22.11 -43.83 -16.93
C LEU A 192 -20.60 -43.90 -17.15
N LYS A 193 -19.97 -45.00 -16.73
CA LYS A 193 -18.54 -45.25 -16.91
C LYS A 193 -18.18 -45.36 -18.39
N SER A 194 -18.96 -46.10 -19.19
CA SER A 194 -18.76 -46.16 -20.64
C SER A 194 -19.00 -44.81 -21.34
N LYS A 195 -19.96 -43.99 -20.86
CA LYS A 195 -20.09 -42.59 -21.32
C LYS A 195 -18.91 -41.70 -20.93
N CYS A 196 -18.15 -42.10 -19.92
CA CYS A 196 -16.97 -41.40 -19.41
C CYS A 196 -15.64 -42.01 -19.88
N ASP A 197 -15.64 -42.90 -20.89
CA ASP A 197 -14.42 -43.51 -21.45
C ASP A 197 -13.39 -42.47 -21.93
N PHE A 198 -13.82 -41.24 -22.26
CA PHE A 198 -12.94 -40.11 -22.60
C PHE A 198 -12.07 -39.61 -21.43
N LEU A 199 -12.43 -39.91 -20.18
CA LEU A 199 -11.64 -39.61 -18.98
C LEU A 199 -10.65 -40.73 -18.65
N GLY A 200 -10.85 -41.93 -19.22
CA GLY A 200 -10.05 -43.13 -18.97
C GLY A 200 -8.89 -43.34 -19.94
N VAL A 201 -8.51 -42.32 -20.73
CA VAL A 201 -7.31 -42.39 -21.57
C VAL A 201 -6.07 -42.17 -20.70
N GLU A 202 -5.74 -43.18 -19.89
CA GLU A 202 -4.36 -43.40 -19.47
C GLU A 202 -3.58 -43.95 -20.67
N ASP A 203 -3.19 -43.08 -21.60
CA ASP A 203 -1.95 -43.16 -22.39
C ASP A 203 -1.99 -42.25 -23.63
N ARG A 204 -1.48 -41.03 -23.47
CA ARG A 204 -0.40 -40.42 -24.29
C ARG A 204 -0.43 -38.91 -24.14
N SER A 205 0.70 -38.37 -23.65
CA SER A 205 1.10 -36.96 -23.54
C SER A 205 0.76 -36.26 -22.20
N PRO A 206 1.71 -35.47 -21.64
CA PRO A 206 1.49 -34.70 -20.43
C PRO A 206 0.67 -33.46 -20.79
N ALA A 207 -0.65 -33.62 -20.84
CA ALA A 207 -1.54 -32.47 -20.94
C ALA A 207 -1.56 -31.74 -19.57
N PRO A 208 -1.36 -30.41 -19.53
CA PRO A 208 -1.21 -29.64 -18.28
C PRO A 208 -2.47 -29.56 -17.40
N PHE A 209 -3.57 -30.21 -17.80
CA PHE A 209 -4.85 -30.18 -17.12
C PHE A 209 -5.39 -31.58 -16.87
N SER A 210 -4.67 -32.38 -16.08
CA SER A 210 -5.25 -33.62 -15.55
C SER A 210 -6.35 -33.29 -14.54
N PRO A 211 -7.43 -34.08 -14.45
CA PRO A 211 -8.50 -33.90 -13.46
C PRO A 211 -7.99 -33.86 -12.01
N GLY A 212 -6.86 -34.55 -11.73
CA GLY A 212 -6.17 -34.50 -10.44
C GLY A 212 -5.51 -33.15 -10.16
N SER A 213 -4.83 -32.56 -11.15
CA SER A 213 -4.22 -31.23 -11.04
C SER A 213 -5.27 -30.14 -10.80
N LEU A 214 -6.40 -30.23 -11.50
CA LEU A 214 -7.52 -29.29 -11.31
C LEU A 214 -8.17 -29.42 -9.93
N ARG A 215 -8.31 -30.65 -9.41
CA ARG A 215 -8.83 -30.88 -8.05
C ARG A 215 -7.90 -30.33 -6.98
N LEU A 216 -6.58 -30.49 -7.16
CA LEU A 216 -5.57 -29.92 -6.26
C LEU A 216 -5.60 -28.39 -6.30
N ALA A 217 -5.59 -27.78 -7.49
CA ALA A 217 -5.67 -26.33 -7.64
C ALA A 217 -6.96 -25.74 -7.05
N ALA A 218 -8.10 -26.42 -7.21
CA ALA A 218 -9.36 -26.02 -6.59
C ALA A 218 -9.32 -26.13 -5.06
N GLY A 219 -8.67 -27.18 -4.52
CA GLY A 219 -8.43 -27.34 -3.08
C GLY A 219 -7.54 -26.24 -2.51
N ASP A 220 -6.44 -25.92 -3.20
CA ASP A 220 -5.51 -24.87 -2.82
C ASP A 220 -6.18 -23.49 -2.82
N LEU A 221 -6.95 -23.18 -3.87
CA LEU A 221 -7.73 -21.95 -3.95
C LEU A 221 -8.75 -21.85 -2.81
N GLN A 222 -9.45 -22.95 -2.51
CA GLN A 222 -10.43 -22.99 -1.42
C GLN A 222 -9.74 -22.77 -0.07
N GLN A 223 -8.57 -23.36 0.13
CA GLN A 223 -7.79 -23.18 1.35
C GLN A 223 -7.29 -21.74 1.47
N LEU A 224 -6.73 -21.15 0.41
CA LEU A 224 -6.30 -19.76 0.37
C LEU A 224 -7.45 -18.79 0.65
N MET A 225 -8.63 -19.04 0.07
CA MET A 225 -9.81 -18.23 0.32
C MET A 225 -10.27 -18.32 1.78
N LYS A 226 -10.27 -19.52 2.37
CA LYS A 226 -10.63 -19.72 3.78
C LYS A 226 -9.63 -19.05 4.72
N THR A 227 -8.33 -19.19 4.48
CA THR A 227 -7.29 -18.55 5.29
C THR A 227 -7.37 -17.03 5.18
N PHE A 228 -7.52 -16.49 3.97
CA PHE A 228 -7.73 -15.07 3.74
C PHE A 228 -8.97 -14.55 4.48
N CYS A 229 -10.12 -15.22 4.34
CA CYS A 229 -11.34 -14.81 5.03
C CYS A 229 -11.16 -14.77 6.56
N ARG A 230 -10.44 -15.73 7.13
CA ARG A 230 -10.16 -15.78 8.57
C ARG A 230 -9.24 -14.62 8.99
N VAL A 231 -8.14 -14.39 8.26
CA VAL A 231 -7.21 -13.27 8.54
C VAL A 231 -7.91 -11.93 8.35
N PHE A 232 -8.72 -11.79 7.31
CA PHE A 232 -9.52 -10.60 7.08
C PHE A 232 -10.47 -10.34 8.25
N GLN A 233 -11.23 -11.35 8.69
CA GLN A 233 -12.18 -11.17 9.79
C GLN A 233 -11.53 -10.91 11.15
N SER A 234 -10.40 -11.53 11.44
CA SER A 234 -9.72 -11.45 12.74
C SER A 234 -8.79 -10.25 12.85
N GLU A 235 -8.03 -9.95 11.81
CA GLU A 235 -6.95 -8.98 11.86
C GLU A 235 -7.27 -7.71 11.07
N LEU A 236 -7.82 -7.82 9.86
CA LEU A 236 -7.95 -6.65 8.97
C LEU A 236 -9.28 -5.91 9.12
N ARG A 237 -10.37 -6.61 9.43
CA ARG A 237 -11.73 -6.07 9.58
C ARG A 237 -11.80 -4.94 10.62
N PRO A 238 -11.11 -5.03 11.78
CA PRO A 238 -11.06 -3.93 12.75
C PRO A 238 -10.36 -2.66 12.21
N PHE A 239 -9.52 -2.76 11.19
CA PHE A 239 -8.89 -1.59 10.56
C PHE A 239 -9.75 -1.03 9.43
N CYS A 240 -10.42 -1.88 8.64
CA CYS A 240 -11.32 -1.44 7.56
C CYS A 240 -12.62 -0.80 8.06
N SER A 241 -13.02 -1.08 9.31
CA SER A 241 -14.22 -0.52 9.94
C SER A 241 -13.95 0.64 10.89
N ARG A 242 -12.69 1.10 10.99
CA ARG A 242 -12.37 2.27 11.81
C ARG A 242 -12.94 3.54 11.16
N PRO A 243 -13.56 4.44 11.95
CA PRO A 243 -13.82 5.78 11.47
C PRO A 243 -12.49 6.43 11.07
N PRO A 244 -12.47 7.26 10.01
CA PRO A 244 -11.25 7.94 9.59
C PRO A 244 -10.66 8.71 10.78
N PRO A 245 -9.33 8.65 11.00
CA PRO A 245 -8.71 9.34 12.11
C PRO A 245 -9.04 10.83 12.02
N PRO A 246 -9.36 11.48 13.16
CA PRO A 246 -9.65 12.91 13.16
C PRO A 246 -8.43 13.64 12.61
N LEU A 247 -8.66 14.45 11.58
CA LEU A 247 -7.60 15.17 10.90
C LEU A 247 -6.87 16.09 11.90
N SER A 248 -5.54 16.05 11.87
CA SER A 248 -4.66 16.92 12.66
C SER A 248 -5.02 18.40 12.45
N PRO A 249 -4.81 19.29 13.43
CA PRO A 249 -5.02 20.74 13.27
C PRO A 249 -4.26 21.36 12.07
N ALA A 250 -3.22 20.70 11.54
CA ALA A 250 -2.57 21.08 10.28
C ALA A 250 -3.49 20.91 9.04
N ALA A 251 -4.45 19.99 9.06
CA ALA A 251 -5.44 19.80 8.01
C ALA A 251 -6.43 20.97 7.87
N ALA A 252 -6.68 21.71 8.95
CA ALA A 252 -7.47 22.93 8.89
C ALA A 252 -6.77 24.02 8.06
N ILE A 253 -5.43 24.01 8.04
CA ILE A 253 -4.62 24.90 7.18
C ILE A 253 -4.79 24.46 5.72
N PHE A 254 -4.73 23.16 5.42
CA PHE A 254 -4.95 22.64 4.07
C PHE A 254 -6.36 22.90 3.54
N HIS A 255 -7.40 22.75 4.36
CA HIS A 255 -8.77 23.12 3.98
C HIS A 255 -8.92 24.62 3.72
N ARG A 256 -8.28 25.46 4.53
CA ARG A 256 -8.27 26.92 4.33
C ARG A 256 -7.53 27.30 3.05
N LEU A 257 -6.35 26.73 2.82
CA LEU A 257 -5.58 26.95 1.59
C LEU A 257 -6.33 26.46 0.35
N HIS A 258 -6.93 25.28 0.41
CA HIS A 258 -7.77 24.76 -0.65
C HIS A 258 -8.97 25.67 -0.92
N GLY A 259 -9.63 26.17 0.14
CA GLY A 259 -10.72 27.13 0.01
C GLY A 259 -10.28 28.45 -0.63
N SER A 260 -9.12 28.99 -0.22
CA SER A 260 -8.55 30.19 -0.83
C SER A 260 -8.11 29.98 -2.28
N LEU A 261 -7.54 28.82 -2.61
CA LEU A 261 -7.18 28.46 -3.98
C LEU A 261 -8.43 28.31 -4.86
N LEU A 262 -9.48 27.67 -4.35
CA LEU A 262 -10.75 27.54 -5.06
C LEU A 262 -11.35 28.92 -5.34
N ALA A 263 -11.39 29.80 -4.34
CA ALA A 263 -11.86 31.17 -4.50
C ALA A 263 -11.05 31.95 -5.55
N CYS A 264 -9.71 31.85 -5.50
CA CYS A 264 -8.84 32.46 -6.50
C CYS A 264 -9.11 31.92 -7.91
N THR A 265 -9.30 30.60 -8.04
CA THR A 265 -9.59 29.96 -9.34
C THR A 265 -10.92 30.47 -9.91
N THR A 266 -11.96 30.57 -9.07
CA THR A 266 -13.26 31.11 -9.50
C THR A 266 -13.20 32.59 -9.87
N GLU A 267 -12.40 33.40 -9.16
CA GLU A 267 -12.20 34.81 -9.53
C GLU A 267 -11.48 34.96 -10.87
N LEU A 268 -10.49 34.11 -11.15
CA LEU A 268 -9.80 34.08 -12.44
C LEU A 268 -10.75 33.67 -13.58
N GLU A 269 -11.64 32.71 -13.35
CA GLU A 269 -12.68 32.33 -14.31
C GLU A 269 -13.64 33.49 -14.59
N MET A 270 -14.12 34.18 -13.55
CA MET A 270 -14.98 35.38 -13.71
C MET A 270 -14.26 36.51 -14.47
N LEU A 271 -12.97 36.75 -14.17
CA LEU A 271 -12.17 37.75 -14.89
C LEU A 271 -11.99 37.38 -16.36
N LYS A 272 -11.83 36.09 -16.67
CA LYS A 272 -11.76 35.60 -18.04
C LYS A 272 -13.08 35.89 -18.78
N GLU A 273 -14.22 35.55 -18.19
CA GLU A 273 -15.53 35.84 -18.79
C GLU A 273 -15.77 37.35 -18.97
N LEU A 274 -15.37 38.17 -17.99
CA LEU A 274 -15.42 39.63 -18.10
C LEU A 274 -14.53 40.17 -19.23
N SER A 275 -13.35 39.57 -19.43
CA SER A 275 -12.45 39.97 -20.52
C SER A 275 -13.03 39.61 -21.90
N GLU A 276 -13.64 38.43 -22.03
CA GLU A 276 -14.28 37.97 -23.26
C GLU A 276 -15.49 38.85 -23.60
N THR A 277 -16.35 39.12 -22.62
CA THR A 277 -17.51 40.02 -22.79
C THR A 277 -17.07 41.44 -23.11
N SER A 278 -16.05 41.98 -22.45
CA SER A 278 -15.48 43.30 -22.77
C SER A 278 -14.93 43.34 -24.20
N SER A 279 -14.28 42.26 -24.65
CA SER A 279 -13.77 42.18 -26.02
C SER A 279 -14.92 42.22 -27.04
N SER A 280 -16.02 41.49 -26.77
CA SER A 280 -17.22 41.48 -27.62
C SER A 280 -17.89 42.85 -27.66
N VAL A 281 -18.09 43.49 -26.50
CA VAL A 281 -18.68 44.83 -26.41
C VAL A 281 -17.81 45.87 -27.12
N SER A 282 -16.49 45.78 -26.97
CA SER A 282 -15.57 46.69 -27.67
C SER A 282 -15.62 46.52 -29.19
N LEU A 283 -15.79 45.28 -29.67
CA LEU A 283 -15.94 44.96 -31.08
C LEU A 283 -17.27 45.49 -31.63
N GLU A 284 -18.37 45.29 -30.91
CA GLU A 284 -19.67 45.88 -31.27
C GLU A 284 -19.63 47.42 -31.25
N ALA A 285 -18.98 48.02 -30.25
CA ALA A 285 -18.79 49.47 -30.17
C ALA A 285 -17.94 50.00 -31.35
N GLY A 286 -16.90 49.27 -31.75
CA GLY A 286 -16.10 49.57 -32.94
C GLY A 286 -16.92 49.49 -34.23
N GLN A 287 -17.75 48.46 -34.38
CA GLN A 287 -18.68 48.33 -35.52
C GLN A 287 -19.68 49.49 -35.57
N LEU A 288 -20.21 49.91 -34.43
CA LEU A 288 -21.08 51.08 -34.31
C LEU A 288 -20.37 52.40 -34.64
N GLN A 289 -19.05 52.50 -34.43
CA GLN A 289 -18.27 53.67 -34.83
C GLN A 289 -17.95 53.70 -36.32
N THR A 290 -17.82 52.54 -36.97
CA THR A 290 -17.56 52.47 -38.43
C THR A 290 -18.79 52.77 -39.28
N GLU A 291 -20.01 52.56 -38.75
CA GLU A 291 -21.26 52.98 -39.41
C GLU A 291 -21.91 54.13 -38.64
N PRO A 292 -21.80 55.40 -39.09
CA PRO A 292 -22.48 56.50 -38.42
C PRO A 292 -24.01 56.27 -38.49
N ARG A 293 -24.60 55.98 -37.33
CA ARG A 293 -26.05 55.80 -37.16
C ARG A 293 -26.67 57.11 -36.70
N TYR A 294 -27.68 57.56 -37.42
CA TYR A 294 -28.38 58.80 -37.16
C TYR A 294 -29.77 58.48 -36.58
N TRP A 295 -30.21 59.31 -35.64
CA TRP A 295 -31.55 59.18 -35.06
C TRP A 295 -32.55 59.95 -35.92
N SER A 296 -33.55 59.25 -36.44
CA SER A 296 -34.66 59.87 -37.18
C SER A 296 -35.97 59.17 -36.84
N ARG A 297 -37.04 59.95 -36.59
CA ARG A 297 -38.38 59.45 -36.27
C ARG A 297 -38.42 58.42 -35.12
N GLY A 298 -37.52 58.56 -34.14
CA GLY A 298 -37.48 57.67 -32.97
C GLY A 298 -36.74 56.34 -33.17
N GLU A 299 -36.20 56.08 -34.37
CA GLU A 299 -35.43 54.87 -34.68
C GLU A 299 -34.00 55.21 -35.11
N LYS A 300 -33.03 54.31 -34.83
CA LYS A 300 -31.65 54.43 -35.33
C LYS A 300 -31.57 53.90 -36.75
N GLN A 301 -31.21 54.76 -37.70
CA GLN A 301 -31.05 54.41 -39.10
C GLN A 301 -29.61 54.68 -39.57
N THR A 302 -29.11 53.88 -40.52
CA THR A 302 -27.83 54.13 -41.21
C THR A 302 -28.06 55.08 -42.39
N LEU A 303 -27.03 55.84 -42.78
CA LEU A 303 -27.11 56.80 -43.90
C LEU A 303 -27.66 56.20 -45.22
N PRO A 304 -27.29 54.96 -45.62
CA PRO A 304 -27.83 54.33 -46.84
C PRO A 304 -29.35 54.09 -46.75
N ASN A 305 -29.84 53.65 -45.58
CA ASN A 305 -31.26 53.38 -45.38
C ASN A 305 -32.10 54.67 -45.46
N GLN A 306 -31.57 55.79 -44.95
CA GLN A 306 -32.22 57.09 -45.11
C GLN A 306 -32.24 57.57 -46.56
N LEU A 307 -31.13 57.38 -47.28
CA LEU A 307 -31.04 57.70 -48.71
C LEU A 307 -32.04 56.88 -49.53
N GLU A 308 -32.21 55.60 -49.20
CA GLU A 308 -33.16 54.72 -49.84
C GLU A 308 -34.63 55.09 -49.51
N GLU A 309 -34.93 55.48 -48.26
CA GLU A 309 -36.26 56.00 -47.88
C GLU A 309 -36.58 57.30 -48.61
N ILE A 310 -35.62 58.22 -48.70
CA ILE A 310 -35.78 59.49 -49.44
C ILE A 310 -35.94 59.22 -50.94
N SER A 311 -35.15 58.31 -51.52
CA SER A 311 -35.30 57.91 -52.92
C SER A 311 -36.69 57.34 -53.18
N LYS A 312 -37.14 56.38 -52.36
CA LYS A 312 -38.49 55.79 -52.48
C LYS A 312 -39.58 56.86 -52.36
N ARG A 313 -39.43 57.82 -51.44
CA ARG A 313 -40.35 58.97 -51.32
C ARG A 313 -40.36 59.83 -52.57
N MET A 314 -39.18 60.16 -53.11
CA MET A 314 -39.07 60.92 -54.36
C MET A 314 -39.71 60.16 -55.52
N ASP A 315 -39.48 58.86 -55.65
CA ASP A 315 -40.09 58.02 -56.68
C ASP A 315 -41.61 57.98 -56.56
N THR A 316 -42.15 57.86 -55.34
CA THR A 316 -43.60 57.93 -55.12
C THR A 316 -44.19 59.30 -55.45
N LEU A 317 -43.47 60.40 -55.13
CA LEU A 317 -43.91 61.75 -55.49
C LEU A 317 -43.87 61.94 -57.01
N LEU A 318 -42.79 61.51 -57.68
CA LEU A 318 -42.66 61.56 -59.13
C LEU A 318 -43.76 60.73 -59.82
N SER A 319 -44.11 59.57 -59.26
CA SER A 319 -45.22 58.74 -59.74
C SER A 319 -46.59 59.43 -59.57
N GLN A 320 -46.76 60.25 -58.52
CA GLN A 320 -47.99 61.04 -58.31
C GLN A 320 -48.07 62.25 -59.25
N PHE A 321 -46.94 62.82 -59.68
CA PHE A 321 -46.90 63.92 -60.66
C PHE A 321 -47.06 63.44 -62.12
N GLN A 322 -46.93 62.14 -62.39
CA GLN A 322 -47.12 61.54 -63.72
C GLN A 322 -48.52 60.93 -63.93
N SER A 323 -49.44 61.09 -62.97
CA SER A 323 -50.87 60.77 -63.08
C SER A 323 -51.71 62.03 -63.18
#